data_AF-A0AAV0CU96-F1
#
_entry.id   AF-A0AAV0CU96-F1
#
_cell.length_a   1.000
_cell.length_b   1.000
_cell.length_c   1.000
_cell.angle_alpha   90.00
_cell.angle_beta   90.00
_cell.angle_gamma   90.00
#
_symmetry.space_group_name_H-M   'P 1'
#
loop_
_entity.id
_entity.type
_entity.pdbx_description
1 polymer ?
#
loop_
_entity_poly.entity_id
_entity_poly.type
_entity_poly.pdbx_seq_one_letter_code
_entity_poly.pdbx_strand_id
1 'polypeptide(L)'
;MDVLSILASQGIIGNSFSLCFSPNGKGRLIFGDKGTRNQKRTPLDLTTENEAHNVLIEDIVVNQNVFKHVGLTVFFDSGTTFTVLSDPAYTFIADNFNSLIKEPRKQPSPRYFEYCYDLSQNQSSYWTPTLSLIMKGGQKFDVLFPTFHLHPVFAQLYFLRIIFLKCCLLFKKI
;
A
#
# COMPACT_ATOMS: atom_id res chain seq x y z
N MET A 1 -16.63 -0.69 21.24
CA MET A 1 -15.52 -0.97 22.17
C MET A 1 -14.74 -2.16 21.63
N ASP A 2 -13.52 -1.92 21.20
CA ASP A 2 -12.58 -2.93 20.71
C ASP A 2 -11.79 -3.57 21.87
N VAL A 3 -11.06 -4.66 21.56
CA VAL A 3 -10.26 -5.43 22.55
C VAL A 3 -9.20 -4.58 23.24
N LEU A 4 -8.55 -3.66 22.51
CA LEU A 4 -7.51 -2.80 23.06
C LEU A 4 -8.10 -1.86 24.11
N SER A 5 -9.20 -1.18 23.78
CA SER A 5 -9.90 -0.26 24.67
C SER A 5 -10.32 -0.94 25.97
N ILE A 6 -10.82 -2.18 25.91
CA ILE A 6 -11.21 -2.96 27.09
C ILE A 6 -9.99 -3.22 27.99
N LEU A 7 -8.91 -3.79 27.45
CA LEU A 7 -7.72 -4.13 28.23
C LEU A 7 -7.04 -2.89 28.82
N ALA A 8 -7.03 -1.78 28.08
CA ALA A 8 -6.48 -0.51 28.55
C ALA A 8 -7.34 0.11 29.66
N SER A 9 -8.66 0.07 29.56
CA SER A 9 -9.57 0.56 30.61
C SER A 9 -9.43 -0.18 31.94
N GLN A 10 -8.97 -1.44 31.90
CA GLN A 10 -8.68 -2.25 33.07
C GLN A 10 -7.26 -2.05 33.60
N GLY A 11 -6.45 -1.20 32.96
CA GLY A 11 -5.07 -0.92 33.36
C GLY A 11 -4.08 -2.06 33.09
N ILE A 12 -4.47 -3.07 32.32
CA ILE A 12 -3.62 -4.25 32.02
C ILE A 12 -2.49 -3.86 31.06
N ILE A 13 -2.78 -2.98 30.11
CA ILE A 13 -1.86 -2.51 29.07
C ILE A 13 -2.04 -1.01 28.84
N GLY A 14 -1.10 -0.39 28.10
CA GLY A 14 -1.33 0.93 27.52
C GLY A 14 -2.39 0.88 26.41
N ASN A 15 -3.11 1.99 26.19
CA ASN A 15 -4.05 2.14 25.07
C ASN A 15 -3.30 2.38 23.74
N SER A 16 -2.53 1.39 23.31
CA SER A 16 -1.72 1.43 22.11
C SER A 16 -1.45 0.00 21.62
N PHE A 17 -1.12 -0.15 20.35
CA PHE A 17 -0.71 -1.42 19.79
C PHE A 17 0.27 -1.21 18.65
N SER A 18 0.99 -2.25 18.29
CA SER A 18 1.79 -2.30 17.07
C SER A 18 1.42 -3.49 16.21
N LEU A 19 1.43 -3.26 14.90
CA LEU A 19 1.26 -4.26 13.87
C LEU A 19 2.53 -4.36 13.05
N CYS A 20 3.01 -5.57 12.84
CA CYS A 20 4.14 -5.86 11.97
C CYS A 20 3.74 -7.00 11.03
N PHE A 21 3.49 -6.66 9.77
CA PHE A 21 3.22 -7.66 8.73
C PHE A 21 4.54 -8.24 8.20
N SER A 22 4.54 -9.54 7.91
CA SER A 22 5.68 -10.22 7.31
C SER A 22 5.30 -10.75 5.93
N PRO A 23 6.21 -10.69 4.94
CA PRO A 23 5.98 -11.24 3.61
C PRO A 23 5.65 -12.73 3.59
N ASN A 24 6.03 -13.50 4.62
CA ASN A 24 5.74 -14.93 4.73
C ASN A 24 4.34 -15.25 5.30
N GLY A 25 3.47 -14.25 5.41
CA GLY A 25 2.11 -14.39 5.95
C GLY A 25 2.03 -14.49 7.48
N LYS A 26 3.16 -14.38 8.20
CA LYS A 26 3.20 -14.41 9.67
C LYS A 26 3.52 -13.04 10.26
N GLY A 27 2.49 -12.30 10.67
CA GLY A 27 2.66 -11.01 11.34
C GLY A 27 2.86 -11.12 12.85
N ARG A 28 3.03 -9.96 13.49
CA ARG A 28 2.94 -9.79 14.95
C ARG A 28 1.98 -8.64 15.26
N LEU A 29 1.11 -8.87 16.26
CA LEU A 29 0.29 -7.86 16.90
C LEU A 29 0.68 -7.82 18.36
N ILE A 30 1.06 -6.65 18.88
CA ILE A 30 1.46 -6.46 20.26
C ILE A 30 0.61 -5.36 20.88
N PHE A 31 -0.13 -5.70 21.94
CA PHE A 31 -0.92 -4.74 22.70
C PHE A 31 -0.08 -4.05 23.78
N GLY A 32 -0.32 -2.77 24.02
CA GLY A 32 0.42 -1.93 24.96
C GLY A 32 1.78 -1.44 24.45
N ASP A 33 2.17 -1.75 23.22
CA ASP A 33 3.44 -1.28 22.64
C ASP A 33 3.40 0.23 22.42
N LYS A 34 4.46 0.93 22.83
CA LYS A 34 4.62 2.39 22.71
C LYS A 34 5.59 2.79 21.59
N GLY A 35 6.14 1.80 20.89
CA GLY A 35 7.15 2.00 19.88
C GLY A 35 8.47 2.53 20.46
N THR A 36 9.34 2.97 19.57
CA THR A 36 10.65 3.52 19.96
C THR A 36 10.67 5.05 19.86
N ARG A 37 11.70 5.68 20.47
CA ARG A 37 11.88 7.14 20.39
C ARG A 37 12.19 7.62 18.97
N ASN A 38 12.85 6.78 18.17
CA ASN A 38 13.29 7.13 16.81
C ASN A 38 12.26 6.76 15.74
N GLN A 39 11.14 6.14 16.12
CA GLN A 39 10.08 5.82 15.20
C GLN A 39 9.44 7.10 14.67
N LYS A 40 9.34 7.22 13.34
CA LYS A 40 8.61 8.32 12.68
C LYS A 40 7.14 8.25 13.08
N ARG A 41 6.51 9.42 13.25
CA ARG A 41 5.12 9.54 13.72
C ARG A 41 4.36 10.52 12.85
N THR A 42 3.07 10.29 12.71
CA THR A 42 2.12 11.25 12.16
C THR A 42 0.90 11.29 13.07
N PRO A 43 0.26 12.46 13.27
CA PRO A 43 -0.97 12.53 14.04
C PRO A 43 -2.10 11.74 13.39
N LEU A 44 -2.93 11.09 14.21
CA LEU A 44 -4.22 10.59 13.75
C LEU A 44 -5.14 11.76 13.44
N ASP A 45 -5.95 11.61 12.40
CA ASP A 45 -7.03 12.53 12.09
C ASP A 45 -8.28 12.12 12.86
N LEU A 46 -8.60 12.89 13.90
CA LEU A 46 -9.75 12.67 14.78
C LEU A 46 -11.01 13.44 14.32
N THR A 47 -10.95 14.13 13.17
CA THR A 47 -12.09 14.93 12.68
C THR A 47 -13.20 14.07 12.07
N THR A 48 -12.88 12.84 11.68
CA THR A 48 -13.82 11.87 11.14
C THR A 48 -14.44 11.03 12.25
N GLU A 49 -15.77 10.95 12.30
CA GLU A 49 -16.52 10.18 13.31
C GLU A 49 -16.36 8.65 13.21
N ASN A 50 -15.56 8.17 12.26
CA ASN A 50 -15.39 6.75 11.98
C ASN A 50 -14.39 6.15 12.99
N GLU A 51 -14.63 4.91 13.43
CA GLU A 51 -13.71 4.14 14.29
C GLU A 51 -12.36 3.80 13.60
N ALA A 52 -12.13 4.30 12.38
CA ALA A 52 -10.93 4.06 11.61
C ALA A 52 -9.77 4.96 12.05
N HIS A 53 -8.56 4.40 12.12
CA HIS A 53 -7.34 5.14 12.37
C HIS A 53 -6.92 5.94 11.13
N ASN A 54 -7.57 7.07 10.94
CA ASN A 54 -7.34 7.95 9.80
C ASN A 54 -6.05 8.76 9.99
N VAL A 55 -5.34 9.03 8.90
CA VAL A 55 -4.17 9.90 8.84
C VAL A 55 -4.22 10.76 7.59
N LEU A 56 -3.50 11.89 7.61
CA LEU A 56 -3.44 12.82 6.48
C LEU A 56 -2.12 12.70 5.74
N ILE A 57 -2.20 12.54 4.42
CA ILE A 57 -1.09 12.65 3.47
C ILE A 57 -1.11 14.07 2.89
N GLU A 58 -0.02 14.81 3.07
CA GLU A 58 0.14 16.17 2.57
C GLU A 58 0.65 16.16 1.13
N ASP A 59 1.70 15.39 0.84
CA ASP A 59 2.29 15.31 -0.49
C ASP A 59 2.50 13.86 -0.95
N ILE A 60 2.46 13.63 -2.26
CA ILE A 60 2.79 12.35 -2.89
C ILE A 60 3.98 12.58 -3.81
N VAL A 61 5.01 11.74 -3.67
CA VAL A 61 6.24 11.83 -4.47
C VAL A 61 6.41 10.55 -5.28
N VAL A 62 6.44 10.69 -6.60
CA VAL A 62 6.78 9.61 -7.54
C VAL A 62 8.09 9.96 -8.23
N ASN A 63 9.16 9.23 -7.90
CA ASN A 63 10.52 9.55 -8.32
C ASN A 63 10.92 11.01 -7.98
N GLN A 64 10.92 11.91 -8.97
CA GLN A 64 11.22 13.34 -8.80
C GLN A 64 9.96 14.23 -8.88
N ASN A 65 8.82 13.66 -9.28
CA ASN A 65 7.57 14.40 -9.46
C ASN A 65 6.83 14.46 -8.12
N VAL A 66 6.40 15.66 -7.74
CA VAL A 66 5.75 15.92 -6.45
C VAL A 66 4.35 16.47 -6.67
N PHE A 67 3.34 15.77 -6.16
CA PHE A 67 2.01 16.32 -5.98
C PHE A 67 1.94 16.93 -4.59
N LYS A 68 2.03 18.26 -4.53
CA LYS A 68 2.00 19.00 -3.26
C LYS A 68 0.59 19.31 -2.81
N HIS A 69 0.40 19.40 -1.50
CA HIS A 69 -0.84 19.85 -0.86
C HIS A 69 -2.07 19.05 -1.29
N VAL A 70 -1.91 17.73 -1.45
CA VAL A 70 -2.98 16.79 -1.81
C VAL A 70 -4.07 16.78 -0.74
N GLY A 71 -3.68 16.80 0.54
CA GLY A 71 -4.63 16.77 1.66
C GLY A 71 -5.48 15.49 1.68
N LEU A 72 -4.88 14.35 1.32
CA LEU A 72 -5.60 13.09 1.21
C LEU A 72 -5.71 12.43 2.59
N THR A 73 -6.94 12.24 3.06
CA THR A 73 -7.22 11.46 4.28
C THR A 73 -7.31 9.98 3.91
N VAL A 74 -6.53 9.15 4.60
CA VAL A 74 -6.49 7.70 4.38
C VAL A 74 -6.64 6.95 5.69
N PHE A 75 -7.10 5.70 5.60
CA PHE A 75 -7.10 4.77 6.71
C PHE A 75 -6.23 3.56 6.40
N PHE A 76 -5.73 2.91 7.45
CA PHE A 76 -5.03 1.64 7.33
C PHE A 76 -5.98 0.51 7.72
N ASP A 77 -6.13 -0.46 6.84
CA ASP A 77 -6.86 -1.68 7.12
C ASP A 77 -6.00 -2.91 6.83
N SER A 78 -6.40 -4.03 7.43
CA SER A 78 -5.81 -5.35 7.17
C SER A 78 -6.77 -6.27 6.41
N GLY A 79 -7.96 -5.78 6.05
CA GLY A 79 -8.98 -6.54 5.32
C GLY A 79 -8.82 -6.50 3.81
N THR A 80 -8.00 -5.58 3.29
CA THR A 80 -7.81 -5.32 1.87
C THR A 80 -6.39 -5.69 1.45
N THR A 81 -6.27 -6.44 0.35
CA THR A 81 -4.97 -6.88 -0.19
C THR A 81 -4.22 -5.78 -0.96
N PHE A 82 -4.95 -4.79 -1.47
CA PHE A 82 -4.43 -3.74 -2.34
C PHE A 82 -4.85 -2.36 -1.83
N THR A 83 -3.98 -1.37 -1.97
CA THR A 83 -4.35 0.00 -1.62
C THR A 83 -5.32 0.56 -2.65
N VAL A 84 -6.40 1.13 -2.17
CA VAL A 84 -7.45 1.71 -2.99
C VAL A 84 -7.34 3.23 -2.90
N LEU A 85 -7.31 3.91 -4.04
CA LEU A 85 -7.12 5.37 -4.12
C LEU A 85 -8.18 6.01 -5.01
N SER A 86 -8.70 7.15 -4.57
CA SER A 86 -9.51 8.03 -5.39
C SER A 86 -8.64 8.97 -6.23
N ASP A 87 -9.24 9.55 -7.27
CA ASP A 87 -8.66 10.71 -7.92
C ASP A 87 -8.68 11.94 -6.99
N PRO A 88 -7.74 12.89 -7.17
CA PRO A 88 -6.68 12.91 -8.18
C PRO A 88 -5.42 12.09 -7.85
N ALA A 89 -5.32 11.54 -6.63
CA ALA A 89 -4.13 10.84 -6.16
C ALA A 89 -3.81 9.58 -6.99
N TYR A 90 -4.84 8.78 -7.32
CA TYR A 90 -4.67 7.60 -8.18
C TYR A 90 -4.08 7.97 -9.53
N THR A 91 -4.73 8.89 -10.25
CA THR A 91 -4.29 9.31 -11.59
C THR A 91 -2.88 9.90 -11.56
N PHE A 92 -2.55 10.74 -10.57
CA PHE A 92 -1.19 11.25 -10.42
C PHE A 92 -0.15 10.13 -10.27
N ILE A 93 -0.39 9.16 -9.39
CA ILE A 93 0.54 8.04 -9.20
C ILE A 93 0.63 7.21 -10.47
N ALA A 94 -0.50 6.81 -11.03
CA ALA A 94 -0.56 5.90 -12.16
C ALA A 94 0.11 6.47 -13.41
N ASP A 95 -0.15 7.74 -13.74
CA ASP A 95 0.42 8.41 -14.92
C ASP A 95 1.94 8.59 -14.78
N ASN A 96 2.40 9.02 -13.60
CA ASN A 96 3.83 9.17 -13.33
C ASN A 96 4.54 7.82 -13.37
N PHE A 97 3.95 6.76 -12.83
CA PHE A 97 4.51 5.42 -12.97
C PHE A 97 4.57 5.00 -14.43
N ASN A 98 3.44 5.06 -15.15
CA ASN A 98 3.34 4.60 -16.53
C ASN A 98 4.29 5.34 -17.47
N SER A 99 4.54 6.64 -17.26
CA SER A 99 5.51 7.39 -18.06
C SER A 99 6.97 6.95 -17.90
N LEU A 100 7.30 6.25 -16.79
CA LEU A 100 8.66 5.84 -16.46
C LEU A 100 8.93 4.35 -16.71
N ILE A 101 7.88 3.53 -16.84
CA ILE A 101 7.99 2.10 -17.13
C ILE A 101 8.30 1.88 -18.61
N LYS A 102 9.25 0.99 -18.91
CA LYS A 102 9.71 0.71 -20.29
C LYS A 102 9.04 -0.53 -20.88
N GLU A 103 8.59 -1.43 -20.02
CA GLU A 103 7.93 -2.65 -20.36
C GLU A 103 6.61 -2.36 -21.09
N PRO A 104 6.25 -3.17 -22.11
CA PRO A 104 5.03 -2.95 -22.86
C PRO A 104 3.80 -3.15 -21.96
N ARG A 105 2.90 -2.15 -21.96
CA ARG A 105 1.62 -2.25 -21.26
C ARG A 105 0.77 -3.34 -21.90
N LYS A 106 0.09 -4.11 -21.05
CA LYS A 106 -0.86 -5.13 -21.48
C LYS A 106 -2.13 -5.04 -20.68
N GLN A 107 -3.25 -5.12 -21.37
CA GLN A 107 -4.56 -5.22 -20.74
C GLN A 107 -4.63 -6.54 -19.95
N PRO A 108 -4.78 -6.51 -18.62
CA PRO A 108 -4.96 -7.73 -17.85
C PRO A 108 -6.36 -8.30 -18.06
N SER A 109 -6.45 -9.62 -18.02
CA SER A 109 -7.69 -10.37 -17.83
C SER A 109 -7.45 -11.27 -16.64
N PRO A 110 -8.16 -11.10 -15.51
CA PRO A 110 -9.26 -10.17 -15.23
C PRO A 110 -8.84 -8.69 -15.03
N ARG A 111 -9.78 -7.76 -15.26
CA ARG A 111 -9.59 -6.28 -15.29
C ARG A 111 -9.45 -5.62 -13.90
N TYR A 112 -8.83 -6.28 -12.92
CA TYR A 112 -8.73 -5.70 -11.57
C TYR A 112 -7.77 -4.52 -11.48
N PHE A 113 -6.77 -4.46 -12.37
CA PHE A 113 -5.77 -3.41 -12.45
C PHE A 113 -5.80 -2.75 -13.83
N GLU A 114 -5.66 -1.43 -13.86
CA GLU A 114 -5.63 -0.66 -15.11
C GLU A 114 -4.23 -0.69 -15.77
N TYR A 115 -3.18 -0.78 -14.95
CA TYR A 115 -1.79 -0.73 -15.39
C TYR A 115 -1.08 -2.05 -15.07
N CYS A 116 -0.81 -2.83 -16.11
CA CYS A 116 -0.01 -4.05 -16.05
C CYS A 116 0.97 -4.10 -17.24
N TYR A 117 2.13 -4.71 -17.02
CA TYR A 117 3.24 -4.73 -17.97
C TYR A 117 3.79 -6.14 -18.12
N ASP A 118 4.14 -6.52 -19.36
CA ASP A 118 4.78 -7.81 -19.65
C ASP A 118 6.29 -7.70 -19.40
N LEU A 119 6.83 -8.61 -18.60
CA LEU A 119 8.28 -8.84 -18.55
C LEU A 119 8.69 -9.68 -19.76
N SER A 120 9.88 -9.42 -20.32
CA SER A 120 10.42 -10.30 -21.36
C SER A 120 10.72 -11.70 -20.81
N GLN A 121 10.75 -12.72 -21.67
CA GLN A 121 10.90 -14.13 -21.25
C GLN A 121 12.15 -14.39 -20.39
N ASN A 122 13.21 -13.61 -20.58
CA ASN A 122 14.48 -13.76 -19.86
C ASN A 122 14.68 -12.69 -18.77
N GLN A 123 13.66 -11.89 -18.48
CA GLN A 123 13.73 -10.82 -17.50
C GLN A 123 13.18 -11.30 -16.15
N SER A 124 14.10 -11.57 -15.22
CA SER A 124 13.79 -12.00 -13.84
C SER A 124 13.58 -10.84 -12.86
N SER A 125 13.88 -9.61 -13.28
CA SER A 125 13.78 -8.41 -12.44
C SER A 125 13.37 -7.21 -13.29
N TYR A 126 12.74 -6.24 -12.66
CA TYR A 126 12.34 -4.99 -13.29
C TYR A 126 12.61 -3.84 -12.33
N TRP A 127 12.73 -2.65 -12.90
CA TRP A 127 12.87 -1.43 -12.13
C TRP A 127 11.50 -0.81 -11.90
N THR A 128 11.29 -0.21 -10.74
CA THR A 128 10.07 0.52 -10.39
C THR A 128 10.41 1.93 -9.93
N PRO A 129 9.63 2.94 -10.35
CA PRO A 129 9.70 4.28 -9.76
C PRO A 129 9.55 4.20 -8.24
N THR A 130 10.29 5.06 -7.53
CA THR A 130 10.11 5.21 -6.09
C THR A 130 8.78 5.91 -5.82
N LEU A 131 8.09 5.49 -4.76
CA LEU A 131 6.87 6.13 -4.28
C LEU A 131 7.03 6.43 -2.79
N SER A 132 6.80 7.68 -2.43
CA SER A 132 6.82 8.12 -1.04
C SER A 132 5.62 9.01 -0.74
N LEU A 133 5.10 8.89 0.47
CA LEU A 133 4.02 9.70 1.00
C LEU A 133 4.61 10.62 2.07
N ILE A 134 4.32 11.92 1.98
CA ILE A 134 4.68 12.88 3.01
C ILE A 134 3.46 13.01 3.92
N MET A 135 3.58 12.46 5.12
CA MET A 135 2.52 12.46 6.12
C MET A 135 2.46 13.82 6.80
N LYS A 136 1.29 14.16 7.35
CA LYS A 136 1.13 15.34 8.21
C LYS A 136 2.20 15.36 9.30
N GLY A 137 2.89 16.50 9.42
CA GLY A 137 4.08 16.65 10.26
C GLY A 137 5.40 16.38 9.52
N GLY A 138 5.37 16.28 8.19
CA GLY A 138 6.54 16.24 7.32
C GLY A 138 7.29 14.91 7.30
N GLN A 139 6.78 13.87 7.95
CA GLN A 139 7.45 12.57 7.98
C GLN A 139 7.24 11.82 6.66
N LYS A 140 8.36 11.35 6.08
CA LYS A 140 8.35 10.55 4.85
C LYS A 140 8.06 9.07 5.15
N PHE A 141 7.02 8.54 4.52
CA PHE A 141 6.69 7.12 4.47
C PHE A 141 7.03 6.57 3.07
N ASP A 142 8.00 5.66 3.00
CA ASP A 142 8.45 5.06 1.73
C ASP A 142 7.64 3.79 1.43
N VAL A 143 7.01 3.74 0.25
CA VAL A 143 6.29 2.55 -0.22
C VAL A 143 7.31 1.59 -0.84
N LEU A 144 7.62 0.51 -0.11
CA LEU A 144 8.70 -0.41 -0.49
C LEU A 144 8.38 -1.25 -1.74
N PHE A 145 7.12 -1.64 -1.91
CA PHE A 145 6.68 -2.50 -3.01
C PHE A 145 5.44 -1.90 -3.70
N PRO A 146 5.60 -0.85 -4.53
CA PRO A 146 4.47 -0.18 -5.19
C PRO A 146 3.88 -0.98 -6.35
N THR A 147 4.46 -2.15 -6.64
CA THR A 147 4.03 -3.09 -7.69
C THR A 147 3.90 -4.48 -7.10
N PHE A 148 3.07 -5.29 -7.75
CA PHE A 148 2.90 -6.70 -7.42
C PHE A 148 3.25 -7.55 -8.64
N HIS A 149 4.11 -8.55 -8.42
CA HIS A 149 4.44 -9.54 -9.43
C HIS A 149 3.44 -10.70 -9.37
N LEU A 150 2.64 -10.89 -10.41
CA LEU A 150 1.73 -12.03 -10.51
C LEU A 150 2.54 -13.27 -10.91
N HIS A 151 2.83 -14.10 -9.92
CA HIS A 151 3.41 -15.42 -10.14
C HIS A 151 2.26 -16.44 -10.35
N PRO A 152 2.27 -17.26 -11.42
CA PRO A 152 1.20 -18.22 -11.68
C PRO A 152 1.34 -19.43 -10.75
N VAL A 153 0.81 -19.33 -9.51
CA VAL A 153 0.93 -20.37 -8.47
C VAL A 153 -0.44 -20.89 -8.00
N PHE A 154 -1.42 -20.96 -8.91
CA PHE A 154 -2.64 -21.75 -8.65
C PHE A 154 -2.88 -22.75 -9.78
N ALA A 155 -1.93 -23.67 -9.92
CA ALA A 155 -2.11 -24.91 -10.66
C ALA A 155 -2.49 -26.04 -9.70
N GLN A 156 -3.77 -26.15 -9.38
CA GLN A 156 -4.42 -27.42 -9.08
C GLN A 156 -5.81 -27.37 -9.70
N LEU A 157 -5.85 -27.46 -11.02
CA LEU A 157 -6.93 -28.04 -11.84
C LEU A 157 -6.40 -28.07 -13.28
N TYR A 158 -6.35 -29.26 -13.85
CA TYR A 158 -5.77 -29.55 -15.16
C TYR A 158 -6.56 -28.86 -16.27
N PHE A 159 -6.04 -27.78 -16.86
CA PHE A 159 -6.31 -27.44 -18.27
C PHE A 159 -5.07 -26.82 -18.91
N LEU A 160 -4.64 -27.43 -20.01
CA LEU A 160 -3.54 -26.98 -20.85
C LEU A 160 -3.88 -25.62 -21.49
N ARG A 161 -3.26 -24.53 -21.02
CA ARG A 161 -2.91 -23.36 -21.85
C ARG A 161 -2.02 -22.40 -21.06
N ILE A 162 -0.98 -21.94 -21.74
CA ILE A 162 0.10 -21.06 -21.29
C ILE A 162 -0.47 -19.77 -20.66
N ILE A 163 -0.10 -19.46 -19.42
CA ILE A 163 -0.46 -18.21 -18.73
C ILE A 163 0.82 -17.43 -18.42
N PHE A 164 0.89 -16.21 -18.96
CA PHE A 164 2.05 -15.31 -18.94
C PHE A 164 2.25 -14.60 -17.59
N LEU A 165 3.51 -14.43 -17.19
CA LEU A 165 3.98 -13.60 -16.08
C LEU A 165 3.73 -12.11 -16.35
N LYS A 166 3.18 -11.36 -15.39
CA LYS A 166 3.01 -9.89 -15.47
C LYS A 166 3.13 -9.20 -14.12
N CYS A 167 3.61 -7.95 -14.14
CA CYS A 167 3.59 -7.07 -12.98
C CYS A 167 2.47 -6.03 -13.14
N CYS A 168 1.79 -5.69 -12.04
CA CYS A 168 0.75 -4.67 -12.00
C CYS A 168 1.03 -3.66 -10.87
N LEU A 169 0.50 -2.45 -10.98
CA LEU A 169 0.54 -1.48 -9.88
C LEU A 169 -0.28 -2.02 -8.69
N LEU A 170 0.21 -1.80 -7.46
CA LEU A 170 -0.48 -2.24 -6.24
C LEU A 170 -1.76 -1.42 -5.96
N PHE A 171 -1.94 -0.30 -6.66
CA PHE A 171 -3.04 0.62 -6.44
C PHE A 171 -4.22 0.33 -7.37
N LYS A 172 -5.43 0.36 -6.81
CA LYS A 172 -6.68 0.27 -7.55
C LYS A 172 -7.45 1.59 -7.48
N LYS A 173 -8.01 2.02 -8.61
CA LYS A 173 -8.93 3.16 -8.67
C LYS A 173 -10.28 2.79 -8.05
N ILE A 174 -10.84 3.70 -7.26
CA ILE A 174 -12.23 3.62 -6.78
C ILE A 174 -13.20 3.85 -7.94
#